data_AF-A0A3C2BWD4-F1
#
_entry.id   AF-A0A3C2BWD4-F1
#
_cell.length_a   1.000
_cell.length_b   1.000
_cell.length_c   1.000
_cell.angle_alpha   90.00
_cell.angle_beta   90.00
_cell.angle_gamma   90.00
#
_symmetry.space_group_name_H-M   'P 1'
#
loop_
_entity.id
_entity.type
_entity.pdbx_description
1 polymer ?
#
loop_
_entity_poly.entity_id
_entity_poly.type
_entity_poly.pdbx_seq_one_letter_code
_entity_poly.pdbx_strand_id
1 'polypeptide(L)'
;MAQNSLEDIFGTLRRHPDVEAPNLQAWDATDRLLLEAAAARLTPDTRLAVIGDRYGALTLGALGALDVPHVRVHEDLITGERALRNNA
;
A
#
# COMPACT_ATOMS: atom_id res chain seq x y z
N MET A 1 6.34 6.94 15.59
CA MET A 1 5.91 7.60 14.34
C MET A 1 4.40 7.77 14.46
N ALA A 2 3.80 8.84 13.92
CA ALA A 2 2.34 9.01 14.03
C ALA A 2 1.67 7.84 13.28
N GLN A 3 0.75 7.13 13.94
CA GLN A 3 -0.07 6.11 13.29
C GLN A 3 -1.01 6.86 12.33
N ASN A 4 -0.81 6.72 11.03
CA ASN A 4 -1.69 7.33 10.05
C ASN A 4 -2.91 6.42 9.83
N SER A 5 -4.09 6.99 9.59
CA SER A 5 -5.24 6.17 9.18
C SER A 5 -5.04 5.62 7.76
N LEU A 6 -5.78 4.59 7.39
CA LEU A 6 -5.76 4.10 6.01
C LEU A 6 -6.22 5.18 5.03
N GLU A 7 -7.17 6.02 5.43
CA GLU A 7 -7.68 7.14 4.65
C GLU A 7 -6.60 8.21 4.42
N ASP A 8 -5.78 8.51 5.43
CA ASP A 8 -4.66 9.46 5.29
C ASP A 8 -3.63 8.94 4.27
N ILE A 9 -3.32 7.63 4.32
CA ILE A 9 -2.39 7.00 3.39
C ILE A 9 -2.98 6.97 1.98
N PHE A 10 -4.21 6.49 1.82
CA PHE A 10 -4.89 6.39 0.54
C PHE A 10 -5.07 7.74 -0.15
N GLY A 11 -5.26 8.81 0.63
CA GLY A 11 -5.38 10.17 0.12
C GLY A 11 -4.12 10.73 -0.53
N THR A 12 -2.94 10.16 -0.25
CA THR A 12 -1.66 10.62 -0.82
C THR A 12 -1.19 9.82 -2.03
N LEU A 13 -1.76 8.63 -2.26
CA LEU A 13 -1.31 7.73 -3.33
C LEU A 13 -1.64 8.27 -4.71
N ARG A 14 -0.67 8.16 -5.61
CA ARG A 14 -0.80 8.51 -7.02
C ARG A 14 -0.56 7.31 -7.92
N ARG A 15 -1.11 7.36 -9.13
CA ARG A 15 -0.92 6.29 -10.13
C ARG A 15 0.36 6.43 -10.94
N HIS A 16 1.01 7.61 -10.89
CA HIS A 16 2.22 7.90 -11.66
C HIS A 16 3.31 6.82 -11.46
N PRO A 17 3.82 6.18 -12.53
CA PRO A 17 3.85 6.64 -13.92
C PRO A 17 2.71 6.16 -14.84
N ASP A 18 1.70 5.49 -14.30
CA ASP A 18 0.51 5.11 -15.06
C ASP A 18 -0.43 6.31 -15.29
N VAL A 19 -1.47 6.09 -16.11
CA VAL A 19 -2.49 7.10 -16.44
C VAL A 19 -3.20 7.60 -15.19
N GLU A 20 -3.24 8.93 -15.05
CA GLU A 20 -3.99 9.62 -14.01
C GLU A 20 -5.24 10.28 -14.59
N ALA A 21 -6.34 10.18 -13.86
CA ALA A 21 -7.58 10.90 -14.16
C ALA A 21 -8.40 11.06 -12.86
N PRO A 22 -9.35 12.02 -12.79
CA PRO A 22 -10.13 12.26 -11.57
C PRO A 22 -10.93 11.07 -11.07
N ASN A 23 -11.29 10.14 -11.95
CA ASN A 23 -12.05 8.92 -11.65
C ASN A 23 -11.16 7.67 -11.49
N LEU A 24 -9.84 7.85 -11.41
CA LEU A 24 -8.85 6.77 -11.40
C LEU A 24 -8.02 6.83 -10.11
N GLN A 25 -8.40 6.01 -9.14
CA GLN A 25 -7.76 5.92 -7.84
C GLN A 25 -6.54 4.99 -7.89
N ALA A 26 -5.58 5.24 -7.00
CA ALA A 26 -4.37 4.42 -6.80
C ALA A 26 -4.59 3.29 -5.77
N TRP A 27 -5.83 3.07 -5.37
CA TRP A 27 -6.26 2.00 -4.47
C TRP A 27 -7.71 1.67 -4.80
N ASP A 28 -8.17 0.48 -4.39
CA ASP A 28 -9.57 0.10 -4.51
C ASP A 28 -10.13 -0.54 -3.22
N ALA A 29 -11.41 -0.92 -3.26
CA ALA A 29 -12.08 -1.54 -2.11
C ALA A 29 -11.44 -2.87 -1.68
N THR A 30 -10.76 -3.58 -2.58
CA THR A 30 -10.03 -4.82 -2.29
C THR A 30 -8.82 -4.53 -1.41
N ASP A 31 -8.05 -3.48 -1.74
CA ASP A 31 -6.87 -3.09 -0.93
C ASP A 31 -7.27 -2.80 0.52
N ARG A 32 -8.33 -2.01 0.69
CA ARG A 32 -8.89 -1.72 2.01
C ARG A 32 -9.31 -3.00 2.74
N LEU A 33 -10.08 -3.85 2.08
CA LEU A 33 -10.60 -5.08 2.67
C LEU A 33 -9.46 -6.00 3.13
N LEU A 34 -8.39 -6.13 2.33
CA LEU A 34 -7.23 -6.95 2.67
C LEU A 34 -6.50 -6.40 3.90
N LEU A 35 -6.28 -5.08 3.96
CA LEU A 35 -5.62 -4.44 5.11
C LEU A 35 -6.45 -4.56 6.40
N GLU A 36 -7.76 -4.36 6.32
CA GLU A 36 -8.66 -4.54 7.46
C GLU A 36 -8.68 -5.99 7.94
N ALA A 37 -8.74 -6.96 7.03
CA ALA A 37 -8.71 -8.38 7.36
C ALA A 37 -7.36 -8.83 7.95
N ALA A 38 -6.27 -8.19 7.51
CA ALA A 38 -4.92 -8.43 8.00
C ALA A 38 -4.67 -7.78 9.37
N ALA A 39 -5.32 -6.65 9.70
CA ALA A 39 -5.17 -5.96 10.98
C ALA A 39 -5.38 -6.85 12.20
N ALA A 40 -6.33 -7.80 12.11
CA ALA A 40 -6.62 -8.75 13.18
C ALA A 40 -5.56 -9.86 13.33
N ARG A 41 -4.59 -9.95 12.41
CA ARG A 41 -3.62 -11.05 12.30
C ARG A 41 -2.17 -10.60 12.37
N LEU A 42 -1.88 -9.37 11.96
CA LEU A 42 -0.53 -8.85 11.90
C LEU A 42 -0.11 -8.24 13.24
N THR A 43 1.16 -8.40 13.56
CA THR A 43 1.85 -7.77 14.68
C THR A 43 3.10 -7.05 14.17
N PRO A 44 3.71 -6.14 14.94
CA PRO A 44 4.96 -5.49 14.54
C PRO A 44 6.13 -6.45 14.24
N ASP A 45 6.15 -7.63 14.86
CA ASP A 45 7.17 -8.67 14.60
C ASP A 45 6.90 -9.49 13.33
N THR A 46 5.75 -9.28 12.68
CA THR A 46 5.36 -10.05 11.50
C THR A 46 6.22 -9.69 10.30
N ARG A 47 6.72 -10.71 9.60
CA ARG A 47 7.40 -10.56 8.31
C ARG A 47 6.39 -10.72 7.18
N LEU A 48 6.03 -9.63 6.54
CA LEU A 48 5.02 -9.58 5.50
C LEU A 48 5.68 -9.60 4.11
N ALA A 49 5.14 -10.44 3.21
CA ALA A 49 5.42 -10.36 1.79
C ALA A 49 4.17 -9.83 1.07
N VAL A 50 4.33 -8.78 0.27
CA VAL A 50 3.29 -8.19 -0.58
C VAL A 50 3.64 -8.49 -2.03
N ILE A 51 2.67 -8.99 -2.80
CA ILE A 51 2.86 -9.42 -4.18
C ILE A 51 1.89 -8.64 -5.08
N GLY A 52 2.41 -7.86 -6.03
CA GLY A 52 1.60 -7.16 -7.03
C GLY A 52 0.78 -6.00 -6.48
N ASP A 53 1.42 -5.09 -5.74
CA ASP A 53 0.84 -3.88 -5.18
C ASP A 53 1.12 -2.68 -6.08
N ARG A 54 0.30 -2.58 -7.15
CA ARG A 54 0.52 -1.73 -8.32
C ARG A 54 0.89 -0.28 -8.00
N TYR A 55 0.37 0.29 -6.92
CA TYR A 55 0.66 1.67 -6.52
C TYR A 55 1.09 1.81 -5.06
N GLY A 56 1.31 0.71 -4.34
CA GLY A 56 1.79 0.75 -2.96
C GLY A 56 0.71 0.83 -1.87
N ALA A 57 -0.56 0.62 -2.20
CA ALA A 57 -1.67 0.73 -1.25
C ALA A 57 -1.52 -0.28 -0.09
N LEU A 58 -1.21 -1.54 -0.42
CA LEU A 58 -1.03 -2.59 0.59
C LEU A 58 0.25 -2.39 1.40
N THR A 59 1.34 -2.04 0.73
CA THR A 59 2.68 -1.88 1.31
C THR A 59 2.71 -0.71 2.28
N LEU A 60 2.26 0.46 1.83
CA LEU A 60 2.27 1.68 2.63
C LEU A 60 1.20 1.63 3.72
N GLY A 61 0.04 1.02 3.44
CA GLY A 61 -0.97 0.72 4.46
C GLY A 61 -0.42 -0.17 5.58
N ALA A 62 0.29 -1.24 5.23
CA ALA A 62 0.93 -2.14 6.20
C ALA A 62 1.99 -1.43 7.07
N LEU A 63 2.84 -0.62 6.44
CA LEU A 63 3.90 0.11 7.14
C LEU A 63 3.34 1.23 8.03
N GLY A 64 2.42 2.05 7.51
CA GLY A 64 1.99 3.30 8.15
C GLY A 64 0.77 3.18 9.06
N ALA A 65 -0.21 2.34 8.71
CA ALA A 65 -1.47 2.20 9.46
C ALA A 65 -1.49 0.96 10.36
N LEU A 66 -0.85 -0.13 9.94
CA LEU A 66 -0.82 -1.40 10.68
C LEU A 66 0.45 -1.58 11.52
N ASP A 67 1.42 -0.66 11.43
CA ASP A 67 2.72 -0.69 12.14
C ASP A 67 3.48 -2.02 11.95
N VAL A 68 3.55 -2.50 10.70
CA VAL A 68 4.31 -3.70 10.32
C VAL A 68 5.60 -3.29 9.61
N PRO A 69 6.74 -3.14 10.31
CA PRO A 69 7.97 -2.59 9.74
C PRO A 69 8.71 -3.57 8.81
N HIS A 70 8.43 -4.87 8.87
CA HIS A 70 9.16 -5.90 8.14
C HIS A 70 8.42 -6.35 6.87
N VAL A 71 8.30 -5.45 5.89
CA VAL A 71 7.64 -5.71 4.60
C VAL A 71 8.65 -5.96 3.49
N ARG A 72 8.40 -6.98 2.66
CA ARG A 72 9.06 -7.21 1.39
C ARG A 72 8.04 -7.17 0.27
N VAL A 73 8.35 -6.45 -0.80
CA VAL A 73 7.44 -6.28 -1.93
C VAL A 73 8.03 -6.93 -3.17
N HIS A 74 7.18 -7.62 -3.93
CA HIS A 74 7.51 -8.11 -5.25
C HIS A 74 6.54 -7.54 -6.27
N GLU A 75 7.06 -6.73 -7.19
CA GLU A 75 6.35 -6.21 -8.35
C GLU A 75 6.86 -6.89 -9.60
N ASP A 76 5.92 -7.33 -10.46
CA ASP A 76 6.27 -7.88 -11.78
C ASP A 76 6.50 -6.76 -12.80
N LEU A 77 5.65 -5.72 -12.78
CA LEU A 77 5.73 -4.62 -13.71
C LEU A 77 6.65 -3.50 -13.21
N ILE A 78 7.55 -3.03 -14.08
CA ILE A 78 8.42 -1.86 -13.81
C ILE A 78 7.62 -0.59 -13.48
N THR A 79 6.40 -0.46 -14.01
CA THR A 79 5.50 0.65 -13.68
C THR A 79 5.00 0.57 -12.25
N GLY A 80 4.72 -0.63 -11.74
CA GLY A 80 4.34 -0.85 -10.34
C GLY A 80 5.48 -0.55 -9.38
N GLU A 81 6.68 -1.06 -9.68
CA GLU A 81 7.90 -0.78 -8.91
C GLU A 81 8.17 0.73 -8.79
N ARG A 82 8.01 1.47 -9.90
CA ARG A 82 8.18 2.92 -9.94
C ARG A 82 7.07 3.65 -9.19
N ALA A 83 5.81 3.24 -9.35
CA ALA A 83 4.69 3.86 -8.65
C ALA A 83 4.83 3.72 -7.14
N LEU A 84 5.15 2.52 -6.66
CA LEU A 84 5.44 2.29 -5.24
C LEU A 84 6.56 3.20 -4.73
N ARG A 85 7.68 3.32 -5.47
CA ARG A 85 8.78 4.23 -5.08
C ARG A 85 8.39 5.71 -5.05
N ASN A 86 7.45 6.14 -5.89
CA ASN A 86 7.00 7.53 -5.92
C ASN A 86 6.03 7.86 -4.77
N ASN A 87 5.32 6.86 -4.27
CA ASN A 87 4.36 7.02 -3.18
C ASN A 87 4.97 6.80 -1.78
N ALA A 88 6.14 6.16 -1.70
CA ALA A 88 6.89 5.92 -0.47
C ALA A 88 7.76 7.13 -0.06
#